data_AF-A0A9E5URL5-F1
#
_entry.id   AF-A0A9E5URL5-F1
#
_cell.length_a   1.000
_cell.length_b   1.000
_cell.length_c   1.000
_cell.angle_alpha   90.00
_cell.angle_beta   90.00
_cell.angle_gamma   90.00
#
_symmetry.space_group_name_H-M   'P 1'
#
loop_
_entity.id
_entity.type
_entity.pdbx_description
1 polymer ?
#
loop_
_entity_poly.entity_id
_entity_poly.type
_entity_poly.pdbx_seq_one_letter_code
_entity_poly.pdbx_strand_id
1 'polypeptide(L)'
;MKQGQGFFYSVLRAFKWYGQILALVGGHLPMGGIFSPGPLLAQQIRLGTQQKLDYSLDSLYRGTVFSYEVAIQAQKIPFSLDFNQAIFRLASHWKASHFQFPVFFRGTQFEGQAQFAGAQFEKEVVLSRACFRQSSDFAQTSWQGESSFWLARFEGLVSFQNAHFQAPALFGGVHFANTAIFSQIHFDSAAFFSGSNFQKQAVFEEAHFAGEADFTECRFAEAAIFSRAHFRKTAQWQGSTFGLCLDLRGAVFEESAWLDGIVLPDTLRLDNLEIHGQGLFLEDAILPSHRPACFLFLENAPLDKLYLDFSKFTLCFSAQMSSAQKVHLLKQILQKLDPALAPEAVRHLQNTLLEIETNPVRP
;
A
#
# COMPACT_ATOMS: atom_id res chain seq x y z
N MET A 1 -29.41 11.53 -56.60
CA MET A 1 -28.19 10.80 -56.18
C MET A 1 -27.86 11.24 -54.76
N LYS A 2 -28.25 10.43 -53.76
CA LYS A 2 -27.36 9.67 -52.83
C LYS A 2 -26.43 10.59 -52.01
N GLN A 3 -26.29 10.52 -50.69
CA GLN A 3 -26.83 9.73 -49.57
C GLN A 3 -26.21 10.38 -48.31
N GLY A 4 -26.86 10.32 -47.14
CA GLY A 4 -26.16 10.53 -45.86
C GLY A 4 -26.69 11.62 -44.90
N GLN A 5 -27.99 11.83 -44.81
CA GLN A 5 -28.61 12.44 -43.62
C GLN A 5 -29.56 11.42 -42.99
N GLY A 6 -29.11 10.80 -41.90
CA GLY A 6 -29.85 9.73 -41.25
C GLY A 6 -29.19 9.28 -39.95
N PHE A 7 -29.09 10.18 -38.96
CA PHE A 7 -28.75 9.77 -37.59
C PHE A 7 -29.36 10.64 -36.47
N PHE A 8 -30.27 11.59 -36.79
CA PHE A 8 -30.79 12.54 -35.80
C PHE A 8 -32.29 12.43 -35.47
N TYR A 9 -33.00 11.39 -35.95
CA TYR A 9 -34.47 11.31 -35.80
C TYR A 9 -35.04 10.07 -35.09
N SER A 10 -34.23 9.21 -34.47
CA SER A 10 -34.73 8.00 -33.76
C SER A 10 -34.72 8.05 -32.24
N VAL A 11 -34.17 9.09 -31.59
CA VAL A 11 -34.07 9.16 -30.11
C VAL A 11 -35.27 9.86 -29.46
N LEU A 12 -36.05 10.65 -30.21
CA LEU A 12 -37.17 11.44 -29.66
C LEU A 12 -38.52 10.68 -29.56
N ARG A 13 -38.62 9.43 -30.04
CA ARG A 13 -39.86 8.63 -29.91
C ARG A 13 -39.92 7.69 -28.71
N ALA A 14 -38.80 7.45 -28.02
CA ALA A 14 -38.80 6.64 -26.79
C ALA A 14 -39.31 7.40 -25.54
N PHE A 15 -39.40 8.73 -25.60
CA PHE A 15 -39.75 9.58 -24.46
C PHE A 15 -41.25 9.79 -24.20
N LYS A 16 -42.15 9.22 -25.02
CA LYS A 16 -43.61 9.34 -24.79
C LYS A 16 -44.26 8.13 -24.13
N TRP A 17 -43.51 7.06 -23.85
CA TRP A 17 -44.10 5.81 -23.33
C TRP A 17 -43.77 5.49 -21.87
N TYR A 18 -42.81 6.17 -21.24
CA TYR A 18 -42.37 5.83 -19.87
C TYR A 18 -43.02 6.66 -18.76
N GLY A 19 -43.67 7.78 -19.09
CA GLY A 19 -44.41 8.60 -18.12
C GLY A 19 -45.76 8.02 -17.68
N GLN A 20 -46.25 6.95 -18.32
CA GLN A 20 -47.58 6.39 -18.06
C GLN A 20 -47.57 5.08 -17.25
N ILE A 21 -46.43 4.40 -17.10
CA ILE A 21 -46.38 3.09 -16.40
C ILE A 21 -46.27 3.26 -14.87
N LEU A 22 -45.70 4.36 -14.38
CA LEU A 22 -45.60 4.62 -12.93
C LEU A 22 -46.89 5.13 -12.28
N ALA A 23 -47.97 5.34 -13.06
CA ALA A 23 -49.28 5.73 -12.54
C ALA A 23 -50.32 4.58 -12.52
N LEU A 24 -49.96 3.36 -12.96
CA LEU A 24 -50.93 2.26 -13.15
C LEU A 24 -50.61 0.96 -12.40
N VAL A 25 -49.48 0.85 -11.71
CA VAL A 25 -49.20 -0.30 -10.83
C VAL A 25 -48.97 0.21 -9.41
N GLY A 26 -50.09 0.49 -8.73
CA GLY A 26 -50.09 0.45 -7.27
C GLY A 26 -49.86 -0.99 -6.81
N GLY A 27 -48.96 -1.19 -5.86
CA GLY A 27 -48.83 -2.44 -5.10
C GLY A 27 -47.58 -3.27 -5.43
N HIS A 28 -46.71 -3.38 -4.41
CA HIS A 28 -45.73 -4.45 -4.15
C HIS A 28 -44.72 -4.83 -5.24
N LEU A 29 -43.45 -4.49 -5.00
CA LEU A 29 -42.30 -5.16 -5.62
C LEU A 29 -42.09 -6.54 -4.96
N PRO A 30 -42.01 -7.64 -5.73
CA PRO A 30 -41.69 -8.95 -5.19
C PRO A 30 -40.19 -9.06 -4.88
N MET A 31 -39.88 -9.64 -3.73
CA MET A 31 -38.54 -10.09 -3.35
C MET A 31 -38.03 -11.12 -4.37
N GLY A 32 -36.85 -10.89 -4.96
CA GLY A 32 -36.11 -11.92 -5.70
C GLY A 32 -35.88 -11.73 -7.21
N GLY A 33 -35.91 -10.51 -7.75
CA GLY A 33 -35.60 -10.25 -9.16
C GLY A 33 -34.18 -9.69 -9.38
N ILE A 34 -33.38 -10.33 -10.24
CA ILE A 34 -32.11 -9.80 -10.75
C ILE A 34 -32.41 -8.56 -11.60
N PHE A 35 -32.22 -7.38 -11.03
CA PHE A 35 -32.31 -6.13 -11.77
C PHE A 35 -31.02 -5.95 -12.59
N SER A 36 -31.10 -6.07 -13.92
CA SER A 36 -30.02 -5.70 -14.84
C SER A 36 -30.25 -4.28 -15.32
N PRO A 37 -29.51 -3.26 -14.85
CA PRO A 37 -29.52 -1.98 -15.50
C PRO A 37 -28.70 -2.13 -16.79
N GLY A 38 -29.42 -2.34 -17.91
CA GLY A 38 -28.87 -2.22 -19.27
C GLY A 38 -28.48 -0.77 -19.60
N PRO A 39 -28.39 -0.36 -20.88
CA PRO A 39 -27.65 0.81 -21.41
C PRO A 39 -27.91 2.21 -20.80
N LEU A 40 -28.85 2.31 -19.86
CA LEU A 40 -29.11 3.47 -19.01
C LEU A 40 -27.90 3.90 -18.18
N LEU A 41 -26.99 3.00 -17.78
CA LEU A 41 -25.81 3.37 -16.99
C LEU A 41 -24.87 4.32 -17.76
N ALA A 42 -24.66 4.05 -19.06
CA ALA A 42 -23.84 4.89 -19.94
C ALA A 42 -24.56 6.20 -20.34
N GLN A 43 -25.90 6.22 -20.35
CA GLN A 43 -26.69 7.42 -20.65
C GLN A 43 -26.89 8.33 -19.44
N GLN A 44 -27.08 7.79 -18.23
CA GLN A 44 -27.27 8.58 -17.01
C GLN A 44 -25.97 9.22 -16.54
N ILE A 45 -24.81 8.56 -16.73
CA ILE A 45 -23.51 9.18 -16.47
C ILE A 45 -23.20 10.30 -17.50
N ARG A 46 -23.79 10.24 -18.71
CA ARG A 46 -23.71 11.33 -19.72
C ARG A 46 -24.67 12.50 -19.45
N LEU A 47 -25.73 12.31 -18.66
CA LEU A 47 -26.76 13.31 -18.40
C LEU A 47 -26.40 14.20 -17.20
N GLY A 48 -25.20 14.79 -17.25
CA GLY A 48 -24.84 15.96 -16.46
C GLY A 48 -25.51 17.24 -16.99
N THR A 49 -26.83 17.25 -17.15
CA THR A 49 -27.58 18.49 -17.44
C THR A 49 -28.59 18.75 -16.35
N GLN A 50 -28.19 19.60 -15.41
CA GLN A 50 -28.99 20.47 -14.56
C GLN A 50 -30.49 20.13 -14.43
N GLN A 51 -30.80 19.02 -13.78
CA GLN A 51 -32.06 18.91 -13.05
C GLN A 51 -31.75 18.40 -11.66
N LYS A 52 -32.06 19.26 -10.69
CA LYS A 52 -32.08 19.02 -9.26
C LYS A 52 -33.08 17.89 -8.98
N LEU A 53 -32.63 16.65 -9.12
CA LEU A 53 -33.39 15.46 -8.76
C LEU A 53 -33.04 15.11 -7.32
N ASP A 54 -33.92 15.56 -6.44
CA ASP A 54 -33.92 15.37 -4.99
C ASP A 54 -34.33 13.92 -4.65
N TYR A 55 -33.60 12.96 -5.20
CA TYR A 55 -33.69 11.55 -4.84
C TYR A 55 -32.34 11.12 -4.33
N SER A 56 -32.30 10.57 -3.11
CA SER A 56 -31.13 9.93 -2.54
C SER A 56 -30.68 8.77 -3.45
N LEU A 57 -29.79 9.07 -4.41
CA LEU A 57 -29.08 8.09 -5.23
C LEU A 57 -28.21 7.15 -4.36
N ASP A 58 -28.05 7.45 -3.07
CA ASP A 58 -27.33 6.68 -2.05
C ASP A 58 -27.72 5.20 -1.96
N SER A 59 -28.86 4.77 -2.51
CA SER A 59 -29.26 3.34 -2.49
C SER A 59 -29.17 2.63 -3.84
N LEU A 60 -28.89 3.33 -4.94
CA LEU A 60 -29.07 2.75 -6.28
C LEU A 60 -28.02 1.67 -6.60
N TYR A 61 -26.78 1.84 -6.15
CA TYR A 61 -25.67 0.94 -6.52
C TYR A 61 -25.29 -0.05 -5.42
N ARG A 62 -25.81 0.15 -4.21
CA ARG A 62 -25.58 -0.74 -3.07
C ARG A 62 -26.05 -2.16 -3.40
N GLY A 63 -25.20 -3.15 -3.18
CA GLY A 63 -25.49 -4.56 -3.45
C GLY A 63 -25.68 -4.93 -4.93
N THR A 64 -25.46 -4.00 -5.86
CA THR A 64 -25.74 -4.22 -7.28
C THR A 64 -24.64 -5.04 -7.94
N VAL A 65 -25.03 -5.95 -8.85
CA VAL A 65 -24.09 -6.74 -9.67
C VAL A 65 -23.98 -6.13 -11.06
N PHE A 66 -22.84 -5.51 -11.36
CA PHE A 66 -22.48 -4.99 -12.67
C PHE A 66 -21.87 -6.11 -13.52
N SER A 67 -22.64 -6.61 -14.48
CA SER A 67 -22.21 -7.68 -15.40
C SER A 67 -21.56 -7.18 -16.69
N TYR A 68 -21.23 -5.89 -16.75
CA TYR A 68 -20.61 -5.20 -17.86
C TYR A 68 -19.51 -4.26 -17.32
N GLU A 69 -18.67 -3.74 -18.22
CA GLU A 69 -17.63 -2.78 -17.83
C GLU A 69 -18.26 -1.47 -17.36
N VAL A 70 -17.83 -0.98 -16.19
CA VAL A 70 -18.28 0.30 -15.65
C VAL A 70 -17.18 1.32 -15.88
N ALA A 71 -17.48 2.43 -16.56
CA ALA A 71 -16.49 3.44 -16.87
C ALA A 71 -16.97 4.85 -16.45
N ILE A 72 -16.28 5.42 -15.47
CA ILE A 72 -16.31 6.84 -15.08
C ILE A 72 -14.88 7.38 -15.25
N GLN A 73 -14.56 7.92 -16.41
CA GLN A 73 -13.21 8.37 -16.74
C GLN A 73 -13.17 9.86 -17.04
N ALA A 74 -12.18 10.56 -16.49
CA ALA A 74 -11.98 11.99 -16.68
C ALA A 74 -13.25 12.82 -16.40
N GLN A 75 -14.04 12.39 -15.42
CA GLN A 75 -15.29 13.06 -15.04
C GLN A 75 -15.13 13.83 -13.74
N LYS A 76 -15.96 14.85 -13.56
CA LYS A 76 -16.18 15.49 -12.26
C LYS A 76 -17.49 14.96 -11.68
N ILE A 77 -17.46 14.40 -10.48
CA ILE A 77 -18.59 13.78 -9.81
C ILE A 77 -18.97 14.64 -8.59
N PRO A 78 -20.03 15.47 -8.71
CA PRO A 78 -20.43 16.42 -7.67
C PRO A 78 -21.49 15.84 -6.72
N PHE A 79 -21.49 14.53 -6.49
CA PHE A 79 -22.42 13.85 -5.58
C PHE A 79 -21.80 12.56 -5.03
N SER A 80 -22.34 12.09 -3.90
CA SER A 80 -21.92 10.85 -3.23
C SER A 80 -22.22 9.62 -4.09
N LEU A 81 -21.36 8.60 -4.02
CA LEU A 81 -21.55 7.32 -4.68
C LEU A 81 -21.44 6.17 -3.67
N ASP A 82 -22.51 5.40 -3.53
CA ASP A 82 -22.55 4.23 -2.64
C ASP A 82 -22.62 2.92 -3.42
N PHE A 83 -21.46 2.27 -3.55
CA PHE A 83 -21.28 0.92 -4.12
C PHE A 83 -21.10 -0.14 -3.04
N ASN A 84 -21.49 0.10 -1.79
CA ASN A 84 -21.32 -0.87 -0.72
C ASN A 84 -21.91 -2.24 -1.13
N GLN A 85 -21.13 -3.30 -0.94
CA GLN A 85 -21.50 -4.68 -1.29
C GLN A 85 -21.80 -4.91 -2.78
N ALA A 86 -21.44 -3.98 -3.67
CA ALA A 86 -21.59 -4.18 -5.10
C ALA A 86 -20.60 -5.23 -5.64
N ILE A 87 -20.88 -5.73 -6.85
CA ILE A 87 -20.01 -6.68 -7.55
C ILE A 87 -19.74 -6.17 -8.97
N PHE A 88 -18.49 -5.90 -9.30
CA PHE A 88 -18.04 -5.57 -10.66
C PHE A 88 -17.45 -6.82 -11.31
N ARG A 89 -18.22 -7.49 -12.18
CA ARG A 89 -17.79 -8.73 -12.84
C ARG A 89 -16.70 -8.50 -13.88
N LEU A 90 -16.80 -7.40 -14.60
CA LEU A 90 -15.83 -6.97 -15.60
C LEU A 90 -15.01 -5.78 -15.09
N ALA A 91 -14.10 -5.28 -15.93
CA ALA A 91 -13.26 -4.16 -15.59
C ALA A 91 -14.09 -2.93 -15.17
N SER A 92 -13.58 -2.21 -14.17
CA SER A 92 -14.13 -0.94 -13.72
C SER A 92 -13.08 0.16 -13.87
N HIS A 93 -13.45 1.23 -14.55
CA HIS A 93 -12.55 2.32 -14.89
C HIS A 93 -13.00 3.62 -14.24
N TRP A 94 -12.12 4.18 -13.42
CA TRP A 94 -12.32 5.38 -12.61
C TRP A 94 -11.23 6.44 -12.90
N LYS A 95 -10.41 6.19 -13.93
CA LYS A 95 -9.16 6.91 -14.20
C LYS A 95 -9.37 8.41 -14.39
N ALA A 96 -8.46 9.20 -13.82
CA ALA A 96 -8.42 10.66 -13.93
C ALA A 96 -9.74 11.38 -13.55
N SER A 97 -10.61 10.70 -12.78
CA SER A 97 -11.89 11.27 -12.35
C SER A 97 -11.75 11.98 -11.01
N HIS A 98 -12.56 13.01 -10.82
CA HIS A 98 -12.55 13.89 -9.66
C HIS A 98 -13.86 13.74 -8.88
N PHE A 99 -13.78 13.11 -7.71
CA PHE A 99 -14.90 12.86 -6.79
C PHE A 99 -14.91 13.91 -5.68
N GLN A 100 -15.93 14.76 -5.68
CA GLN A 100 -16.02 15.89 -4.73
C GLN A 100 -16.76 15.54 -3.44
N PHE A 101 -17.34 14.35 -3.39
CA PHE A 101 -18.18 13.85 -2.31
C PHE A 101 -17.75 12.43 -1.94
N PRO A 102 -18.20 11.91 -0.79
CA PRO A 102 -17.83 10.57 -0.32
C PRO A 102 -18.09 9.48 -1.35
N VAL A 103 -17.22 8.47 -1.38
CA VAL A 103 -17.39 7.28 -2.21
C VAL A 103 -17.25 6.02 -1.35
N PHE A 104 -18.28 5.19 -1.35
CA PHE A 104 -18.35 4.01 -0.50
C PHE A 104 -18.24 2.73 -1.33
N PHE A 105 -17.26 1.89 -1.01
CA PHE A 105 -17.01 0.58 -1.60
C PHE A 105 -16.93 -0.52 -0.52
N ARG A 106 -17.51 -0.33 0.67
CA ARG A 106 -17.42 -1.30 1.77
C ARG A 106 -17.94 -2.67 1.34
N GLY A 107 -17.11 -3.70 1.47
CA GLY A 107 -17.49 -5.07 1.09
C GLY A 107 -17.66 -5.31 -0.42
N THR A 108 -17.29 -4.36 -1.27
CA THR A 108 -17.42 -4.47 -2.74
C THR A 108 -16.50 -5.55 -3.29
N GLN A 109 -16.96 -6.28 -4.30
CA GLN A 109 -16.17 -7.27 -5.03
C GLN A 109 -15.81 -6.72 -6.42
N PHE A 110 -14.53 -6.48 -6.67
CA PHE A 110 -13.99 -6.21 -7.99
C PHE A 110 -13.46 -7.53 -8.55
N GLU A 111 -14.29 -8.25 -9.32
CA GLU A 111 -13.90 -9.50 -9.95
C GLU A 111 -13.08 -9.27 -11.21
N GLY A 112 -13.35 -8.18 -11.94
CA GLY A 112 -12.50 -7.66 -13.00
C GLY A 112 -11.43 -6.69 -12.49
N GLN A 113 -10.58 -6.20 -13.39
CA GLN A 113 -9.57 -5.19 -13.07
C GLN A 113 -10.22 -3.89 -12.55
N ALA A 114 -9.62 -3.26 -11.54
CA ALA A 114 -10.10 -2.00 -10.98
C ALA A 114 -9.07 -0.89 -11.24
N GLN A 115 -9.47 0.14 -11.97
CA GLN A 115 -8.56 1.08 -12.60
C GLN A 115 -8.84 2.51 -12.10
N PHE A 116 -8.17 2.93 -11.03
CA PHE A 116 -8.31 4.24 -10.38
C PHE A 116 -7.18 5.22 -10.70
N ALA A 117 -6.23 4.86 -11.58
CA ALA A 117 -5.07 5.70 -11.88
C ALA A 117 -5.42 7.17 -12.12
N GLY A 118 -4.76 8.08 -11.40
CA GLY A 118 -4.98 9.53 -11.50
C GLY A 118 -6.29 10.04 -10.88
N ALA A 119 -7.10 9.20 -10.24
CA ALA A 119 -8.34 9.65 -9.60
C ALA A 119 -8.07 10.54 -8.38
N GLN A 120 -8.95 11.52 -8.17
CA GLN A 120 -8.86 12.51 -7.10
C GLN A 120 -10.11 12.41 -6.22
N PHE A 121 -9.91 12.29 -4.91
CA PHE A 121 -10.98 12.16 -3.92
C PHE A 121 -10.90 13.30 -2.91
N GLU A 122 -11.84 14.26 -2.98
CA GLU A 122 -11.89 15.41 -2.06
C GLU A 122 -12.38 15.04 -0.65
N LYS A 123 -13.13 13.94 -0.54
CA LYS A 123 -13.83 13.49 0.68
C LYS A 123 -13.52 12.03 0.96
N GLU A 124 -14.11 11.51 2.04
CA GLU A 124 -13.83 10.16 2.53
C GLU A 124 -14.07 9.09 1.46
N VAL A 125 -13.21 8.07 1.46
CA VAL A 125 -13.40 6.87 0.63
C VAL A 125 -13.27 5.62 1.49
N VAL A 126 -14.32 4.80 1.46
CA VAL A 126 -14.39 3.59 2.29
C VAL A 126 -14.30 2.35 1.42
N LEU A 127 -13.13 1.74 1.37
CA LEU A 127 -12.85 0.44 0.73
C LEU A 127 -12.73 -0.70 1.76
N SER A 128 -13.17 -0.49 3.00
CA SER A 128 -13.02 -1.52 4.04
C SER A 128 -13.71 -2.83 3.62
N ARG A 129 -13.02 -3.96 3.79
CA ARG A 129 -13.49 -5.30 3.36
C ARG A 129 -13.76 -5.43 1.86
N ALA A 130 -13.34 -4.49 1.02
CA ALA A 130 -13.39 -4.67 -0.43
C ALA A 130 -12.43 -5.78 -0.87
N CYS A 131 -12.77 -6.47 -1.95
CA CYS A 131 -11.96 -7.56 -2.50
C CYS A 131 -11.67 -7.29 -3.97
N PHE A 132 -10.38 -7.29 -4.32
CA PHE A 132 -9.87 -7.10 -5.67
C PHE A 132 -9.30 -8.43 -6.16
N ARG A 133 -10.04 -9.14 -7.01
CA ARG A 133 -9.64 -10.47 -7.49
C ARG A 133 -8.57 -10.44 -8.57
N GLN A 134 -8.51 -9.34 -9.33
CA GLN A 134 -7.49 -9.09 -10.33
C GLN A 134 -6.66 -7.87 -9.96
N SER A 135 -5.72 -7.52 -10.84
CA SER A 135 -4.85 -6.36 -10.64
C SER A 135 -5.67 -5.07 -10.45
N SER A 136 -5.26 -4.25 -9.49
CA SER A 136 -5.84 -2.94 -9.23
C SER A 136 -4.78 -1.84 -9.30
N ASP A 137 -5.15 -0.72 -9.90
CA ASP A 137 -4.24 0.39 -10.17
C ASP A 137 -4.77 1.67 -9.53
N PHE A 138 -4.09 2.11 -8.47
CA PHE A 138 -4.29 3.36 -7.74
C PHE A 138 -3.09 4.31 -7.95
N ALA A 139 -2.29 4.12 -8.99
CA ALA A 139 -1.15 4.98 -9.23
C ALA A 139 -1.58 6.44 -9.44
N GLN A 140 -0.79 7.38 -8.93
CA GLN A 140 -1.03 8.82 -9.08
C GLN A 140 -2.39 9.30 -8.53
N THR A 141 -3.02 8.54 -7.63
CA THR A 141 -4.26 8.96 -6.97
C THR A 141 -4.00 10.03 -5.92
N SER A 142 -4.97 10.92 -5.70
CA SER A 142 -4.92 11.93 -4.63
C SER A 142 -6.09 11.75 -3.68
N TRP A 143 -5.80 11.68 -2.37
CA TRP A 143 -6.76 11.43 -1.30
C TRP A 143 -6.71 12.58 -0.31
N GLN A 144 -7.62 13.55 -0.49
CA GLN A 144 -7.76 14.71 0.41
C GLN A 144 -8.62 14.37 1.63
N GLY A 145 -9.59 13.47 1.48
CA GLY A 145 -10.35 12.92 2.58
C GLY A 145 -9.74 11.64 3.13
N GLU A 146 -10.19 11.23 4.33
CA GLU A 146 -9.77 9.97 4.94
C GLU A 146 -10.04 8.79 4.01
N SER A 147 -9.08 7.87 3.93
CA SER A 147 -9.20 6.67 3.10
C SER A 147 -9.08 5.42 3.95
N SER A 148 -10.05 4.51 3.84
CA SER A 148 -10.07 3.27 4.61
C SER A 148 -10.02 2.06 3.70
N PHE A 149 -8.90 1.36 3.72
CA PHE A 149 -8.72 0.03 3.14
C PHE A 149 -8.84 -1.08 4.18
N TRP A 150 -9.29 -0.76 5.40
CA TRP A 150 -9.30 -1.70 6.54
C TRP A 150 -9.89 -3.08 6.20
N LEU A 151 -9.11 -4.14 6.43
CA LEU A 151 -9.46 -5.54 6.09
C LEU A 151 -9.80 -5.79 4.61
N ALA A 152 -9.35 -4.91 3.69
CA ALA A 152 -9.46 -5.17 2.26
C ALA A 152 -8.56 -6.34 1.85
N ARG A 153 -8.86 -6.93 0.69
CA ARG A 153 -8.12 -8.05 0.12
C ARG A 153 -7.73 -7.73 -1.32
N PHE A 154 -6.44 -7.79 -1.60
CA PHE A 154 -5.87 -7.68 -2.94
C PHE A 154 -5.30 -9.04 -3.34
N GLU A 155 -6.05 -9.80 -4.14
CA GLU A 155 -5.63 -11.10 -4.67
C GLU A 155 -4.65 -10.94 -5.84
N GLY A 156 -4.85 -9.89 -6.64
CA GLY A 156 -3.95 -9.48 -7.72
C GLY A 156 -2.88 -8.48 -7.26
N LEU A 157 -1.97 -8.15 -8.19
CA LEU A 157 -1.02 -7.05 -7.99
C LEU A 157 -1.76 -5.74 -7.75
N VAL A 158 -1.32 -4.97 -6.75
CA VAL A 158 -1.83 -3.62 -6.50
C VAL A 158 -0.71 -2.59 -6.59
N SER A 159 -0.99 -1.47 -7.24
CA SER A 159 -0.08 -0.33 -7.31
C SER A 159 -0.71 0.93 -6.74
N PHE A 160 -0.04 1.54 -5.77
CA PHE A 160 -0.24 2.89 -5.26
C PHE A 160 0.95 3.79 -5.63
N GLN A 161 1.68 3.44 -6.68
CA GLN A 161 2.87 4.17 -7.09
C GLN A 161 2.55 5.65 -7.32
N ASN A 162 3.33 6.56 -6.74
CA ASN A 162 3.09 8.01 -6.82
C ASN A 162 1.71 8.47 -6.30
N ALA A 163 1.01 7.66 -5.50
CA ALA A 163 -0.21 8.12 -4.84
C ALA A 163 0.11 9.13 -3.72
N HIS A 164 -0.83 10.02 -3.45
CA HIS A 164 -0.69 11.08 -2.45
C HIS A 164 -1.88 11.08 -1.50
N PHE A 165 -1.62 10.73 -0.23
CA PHE A 165 -2.58 10.71 0.85
C PHE A 165 -2.36 11.93 1.74
N GLN A 166 -3.27 12.90 1.67
CA GLN A 166 -3.17 14.15 2.43
C GLN A 166 -3.86 14.05 3.81
N ALA A 167 -4.84 13.15 3.93
CA ALA A 167 -5.51 12.78 5.17
C ALA A 167 -5.05 11.37 5.63
N PRO A 168 -5.41 10.94 6.86
CA PRO A 168 -5.06 9.62 7.37
C PRO A 168 -5.46 8.49 6.41
N ALA A 169 -4.55 7.52 6.26
CA ALA A 169 -4.74 6.37 5.40
C ALA A 169 -4.72 5.07 6.21
N LEU A 170 -5.86 4.37 6.24
CA LEU A 170 -6.07 3.19 7.09
C LEU A 170 -5.94 1.92 6.25
N PHE A 171 -4.77 1.30 6.28
CA PHE A 171 -4.45 0.02 5.66
C PHE A 171 -4.41 -1.14 6.65
N GLY A 172 -4.87 -0.97 7.90
CA GLY A 172 -4.76 -2.02 8.91
C GLY A 172 -5.52 -3.31 8.55
N GLY A 173 -4.88 -4.44 8.86
CA GLY A 173 -5.39 -5.78 8.58
C GLY A 173 -5.57 -6.11 7.09
N VAL A 174 -4.97 -5.35 6.17
CA VAL A 174 -5.11 -5.62 4.73
C VAL A 174 -4.33 -6.88 4.35
N HIS A 175 -4.94 -7.68 3.48
CA HIS A 175 -4.29 -8.85 2.89
C HIS A 175 -3.86 -8.56 1.46
N PHE A 176 -2.55 -8.51 1.22
CA PHE A 176 -1.94 -8.42 -0.10
C PHE A 176 -1.40 -9.80 -0.50
N ALA A 177 -2.16 -10.54 -1.30
CA ALA A 177 -1.79 -11.90 -1.73
C ALA A 177 -0.69 -11.91 -2.81
N ASN A 178 -0.52 -10.79 -3.50
CA ASN A 178 0.48 -10.58 -4.54
C ASN A 178 1.33 -9.34 -4.23
N THR A 179 2.25 -8.98 -5.12
CA THR A 179 3.12 -7.81 -4.94
C THR A 179 2.30 -6.54 -4.74
N ALA A 180 2.65 -5.78 -3.71
CA ALA A 180 2.03 -4.49 -3.39
C ALA A 180 3.07 -3.38 -3.57
N ILE A 181 2.81 -2.49 -4.52
CA ILE A 181 3.73 -1.42 -4.91
C ILE A 181 3.25 -0.10 -4.30
N PHE A 182 4.08 0.50 -3.47
CA PHE A 182 3.91 1.80 -2.83
C PHE A 182 5.10 2.73 -3.15
N SER A 183 5.85 2.46 -4.22
CA SER A 183 7.02 3.25 -4.58
C SER A 183 6.65 4.72 -4.80
N GLN A 184 7.46 5.63 -4.26
CA GLN A 184 7.25 7.09 -4.37
C GLN A 184 5.87 7.55 -3.85
N ILE A 185 5.23 6.78 -2.98
CA ILE A 185 3.99 7.19 -2.31
C ILE A 185 4.27 8.32 -1.32
N HIS A 186 3.30 9.23 -1.16
CA HIS A 186 3.38 10.33 -0.21
C HIS A 186 2.22 10.24 0.79
N PHE A 187 2.54 10.18 2.07
CA PHE A 187 1.59 10.31 3.18
C PHE A 187 1.88 11.61 3.93
N ASP A 188 1.05 12.63 3.78
CA ASP A 188 1.20 13.89 4.55
C ASP A 188 0.70 13.73 5.99
N SER A 189 -0.19 12.76 6.22
CA SER A 189 -0.74 12.39 7.52
C SER A 189 -0.33 10.98 7.92
N ALA A 190 -0.88 10.47 9.02
CA ALA A 190 -0.55 9.15 9.53
C ALA A 190 -0.99 8.02 8.58
N ALA A 191 -0.14 7.01 8.42
CA ALA A 191 -0.36 5.84 7.61
C ALA A 191 -0.33 4.58 8.50
N PHE A 192 -1.48 3.91 8.60
CA PHE A 192 -1.67 2.79 9.53
C PHE A 192 -1.79 1.48 8.76
N PHE A 193 -0.74 0.67 8.78
CA PHE A 193 -0.67 -0.66 8.18
C PHE A 193 -0.78 -1.79 9.21
N SER A 194 -0.97 -1.49 10.49
CA SER A 194 -0.93 -2.48 11.58
C SER A 194 -1.72 -3.76 11.30
N GLY A 195 -1.11 -4.91 11.59
CA GLY A 195 -1.69 -6.23 11.37
C GLY A 195 -1.84 -6.65 9.89
N SER A 196 -1.28 -5.90 8.94
CA SER A 196 -1.36 -6.25 7.50
C SER A 196 -0.48 -7.44 7.14
N ASN A 197 -0.88 -8.16 6.09
CA ASN A 197 -0.19 -9.34 5.61
C ASN A 197 0.18 -9.18 4.13
N PHE A 198 1.49 -9.11 3.87
CA PHE A 198 2.10 -9.07 2.55
C PHE A 198 2.66 -10.44 2.21
N GLN A 199 1.98 -11.19 1.34
CA GLN A 199 2.37 -12.55 0.95
C GLN A 199 3.54 -12.58 -0.05
N LYS A 200 3.70 -11.51 -0.83
CA LYS A 200 4.79 -11.29 -1.78
C LYS A 200 5.56 -10.02 -1.40
N GLN A 201 6.31 -9.46 -2.33
CA GLN A 201 7.07 -8.23 -2.10
C GLN A 201 6.15 -7.06 -1.73
N ALA A 202 6.59 -6.30 -0.72
CA ALA A 202 6.02 -5.02 -0.33
C ALA A 202 7.05 -3.93 -0.65
N VAL A 203 6.74 -3.07 -1.62
CA VAL A 203 7.72 -2.12 -2.18
C VAL A 203 7.35 -0.69 -1.80
N PHE A 204 8.01 -0.14 -0.79
CA PHE A 204 7.93 1.25 -0.31
C PHE A 204 9.19 2.04 -0.68
N GLU A 205 9.83 1.70 -1.80
CA GLU A 205 11.04 2.41 -2.27
C GLU A 205 10.73 3.89 -2.51
N GLU A 206 11.56 4.78 -1.96
CA GLU A 206 11.37 6.25 -2.05
C GLU A 206 10.01 6.74 -1.52
N ALA A 207 9.36 5.96 -0.65
CA ALA A 207 8.13 6.38 0.03
C ALA A 207 8.42 7.52 1.03
N HIS A 208 7.51 8.49 1.10
CA HIS A 208 7.60 9.62 2.01
C HIS A 208 6.46 9.60 3.03
N PHE A 209 6.82 9.45 4.30
CA PHE A 209 5.91 9.46 5.44
C PHE A 209 6.13 10.75 6.24
N ALA A 210 5.30 11.77 6.02
CA ALA A 210 5.34 13.02 6.77
C ALA A 210 4.68 12.90 8.16
N GLY A 211 3.66 12.04 8.27
CA GLY A 211 3.05 11.63 9.54
C GLY A 211 3.63 10.32 10.09
N GLU A 212 3.03 9.83 11.17
CA GLU A 212 3.40 8.55 11.78
C GLU A 212 3.20 7.38 10.80
N ALA A 213 4.14 6.44 10.81
CA ALA A 213 4.09 5.23 9.99
C ALA A 213 4.02 3.99 10.89
N ASP A 214 2.83 3.40 10.98
CA ASP A 214 2.57 2.23 11.83
C ASP A 214 2.52 0.96 10.97
N PHE A 215 3.55 0.13 11.10
CA PHE A 215 3.63 -1.22 10.55
C PHE A 215 3.70 -2.27 11.66
N THR A 216 3.18 -1.99 12.85
CA THR A 216 3.19 -2.96 13.97
C THR A 216 2.41 -4.23 13.62
N GLU A 217 2.87 -5.37 14.16
CA GLU A 217 2.24 -6.68 13.97
C GLU A 217 2.03 -7.09 12.49
N CYS A 218 2.81 -6.51 11.56
CA CYS A 218 2.72 -6.85 10.15
C CYS A 218 3.45 -8.15 9.84
N ARG A 219 3.00 -8.84 8.79
CA ARG A 219 3.70 -9.99 8.22
C ARG A 219 4.18 -9.67 6.81
N PHE A 220 5.49 -9.68 6.61
CA PHE A 220 6.13 -9.60 5.30
C PHE A 220 6.72 -10.96 4.95
N ALA A 221 6.03 -11.75 4.13
CA ALA A 221 6.45 -13.12 3.84
C ALA A 221 7.67 -13.20 2.89
N GLU A 222 7.85 -12.20 2.03
CA GLU A 222 9.02 -12.09 1.14
C GLU A 222 9.87 -10.85 1.51
N ALA A 223 10.20 -9.99 0.55
CA ALA A 223 10.99 -8.78 0.77
C ALA A 223 10.10 -7.59 1.12
N ALA A 224 10.46 -6.88 2.19
CA ALA A 224 9.94 -5.57 2.54
C ALA A 224 11.01 -4.52 2.18
N ILE A 225 10.72 -3.70 1.17
CA ILE A 225 11.69 -2.78 0.57
C ILE A 225 11.31 -1.35 0.94
N PHE A 226 12.05 -0.74 1.84
CA PHE A 226 11.92 0.65 2.29
C PHE A 226 13.16 1.47 1.91
N SER A 227 13.91 1.03 0.90
CA SER A 227 15.13 1.71 0.47
C SER A 227 14.83 3.15 0.06
N ARG A 228 15.61 4.10 0.56
CA ARG A 228 15.45 5.55 0.34
C ARG A 228 14.09 6.10 0.79
N ALA A 229 13.36 5.38 1.65
CA ALA A 229 12.16 5.92 2.27
C ALA A 229 12.51 7.00 3.29
N HIS A 230 11.66 8.02 3.41
CA HIS A 230 11.84 9.12 4.35
C HIS A 230 10.71 9.16 5.37
N PHE A 231 11.07 9.02 6.64
CA PHE A 231 10.15 9.06 7.77
C PHE A 231 10.39 10.33 8.59
N ARG A 232 9.49 11.29 8.48
CA ARG A 232 9.59 12.57 9.21
C ARG A 232 9.11 12.49 10.65
N LYS A 233 8.32 11.47 10.94
CA LYS A 233 7.83 11.10 12.27
C LYS A 233 8.25 9.69 12.61
N THR A 234 7.87 9.26 13.80
CA THR A 234 8.14 7.92 14.32
C THR A 234 7.63 6.84 13.35
N ALA A 235 8.48 5.83 13.13
CA ALA A 235 8.17 4.66 12.32
C ALA A 235 8.25 3.39 13.18
N GLN A 236 7.25 2.52 13.08
CA GLN A 236 7.02 1.42 14.01
C GLN A 236 6.83 0.10 13.26
N TRP A 237 7.56 -0.93 13.66
CA TRP A 237 7.45 -2.31 13.15
C TRP A 237 7.35 -3.34 14.28
N GLN A 238 7.14 -2.92 15.53
CA GLN A 238 7.17 -3.82 16.68
C GLN A 238 6.25 -5.04 16.49
N GLY A 239 6.75 -6.21 16.90
CA GLY A 239 6.04 -7.48 16.77
C GLY A 239 5.85 -7.98 15.33
N SER A 240 6.40 -7.31 14.32
CA SER A 240 6.29 -7.74 12.92
C SER A 240 7.18 -8.94 12.61
N THR A 241 6.82 -9.69 11.57
CA THR A 241 7.59 -10.81 11.05
C THR A 241 8.07 -10.53 9.65
N PHE A 242 9.38 -10.70 9.40
CA PHE A 242 9.98 -10.58 8.08
C PHE A 242 10.50 -11.94 7.59
N GLY A 243 10.23 -12.27 6.33
CA GLY A 243 10.66 -13.52 5.72
C GLY A 243 12.06 -13.40 5.12
N LEU A 244 12.16 -12.83 3.92
CA LEU A 244 13.42 -12.86 3.16
C LEU A 244 14.31 -11.66 3.46
N CYS A 245 13.77 -10.44 3.38
CA CYS A 245 14.60 -9.25 3.47
C CYS A 245 13.83 -8.08 4.06
N LEU A 246 14.47 -7.34 4.97
CA LEU A 246 14.09 -5.97 5.30
C LEU A 246 15.19 -5.05 4.77
N ASP A 247 14.85 -4.27 3.75
CA ASP A 247 15.77 -3.34 3.11
C ASP A 247 15.44 -1.91 3.51
N LEU A 248 16.29 -1.31 4.36
CA LEU A 248 16.22 0.07 4.82
C LEU A 248 17.38 0.90 4.27
N ARG A 249 18.01 0.46 3.16
CA ARG A 249 19.18 1.16 2.61
C ARG A 249 18.85 2.59 2.22
N GLY A 250 19.65 3.54 2.66
CA GLY A 250 19.43 4.96 2.35
C GLY A 250 18.16 5.53 2.97
N ALA A 251 17.47 4.80 3.86
CA ALA A 251 16.29 5.33 4.52
C ALA A 251 16.69 6.42 5.52
N VAL A 252 15.84 7.43 5.64
CA VAL A 252 16.06 8.60 6.50
C VAL A 252 15.00 8.62 7.59
N PHE A 253 15.44 8.67 8.85
CA PHE A 253 14.59 8.76 10.03
C PHE A 253 14.84 10.10 10.74
N GLU A 254 13.88 11.03 10.66
CA GLU A 254 13.97 12.32 11.37
C GLU A 254 13.74 12.14 12.88
N GLU A 255 12.89 11.18 13.25
CA GLU A 255 12.64 10.75 14.62
C GLU A 255 13.18 9.32 14.85
N SER A 256 12.57 8.55 15.77
CA SER A 256 13.02 7.20 16.10
C SER A 256 12.34 6.13 15.23
N ALA A 257 13.06 5.03 14.99
CA ALA A 257 12.54 3.82 14.37
C ALA A 257 12.50 2.69 15.40
N TRP A 258 11.37 1.99 15.51
CA TRP A 258 11.17 0.95 16.51
C TRP A 258 10.88 -0.40 15.84
N LEU A 259 11.73 -1.38 16.10
CA LEU A 259 11.68 -2.74 15.55
C LEU A 259 11.78 -3.78 16.67
N ASP A 260 11.39 -3.42 17.89
CA ASP A 260 11.49 -4.33 19.03
C ASP A 260 10.56 -5.54 18.87
N GLY A 261 11.07 -6.72 19.26
CA GLY A 261 10.33 -7.97 19.20
C GLY A 261 9.99 -8.47 17.79
N ILE A 262 10.64 -7.96 16.74
CA ILE A 262 10.44 -8.48 15.39
C ILE A 262 10.98 -9.90 15.25
N VAL A 263 10.38 -10.71 14.37
CA VAL A 263 11.01 -11.92 13.84
C VAL A 263 11.91 -11.50 12.67
N LEU A 264 13.21 -11.75 12.82
CA LEU A 264 14.24 -11.28 11.90
C LEU A 264 14.09 -11.89 10.49
N PRO A 265 14.34 -11.09 9.43
CA PRO A 265 14.46 -11.62 8.08
C PRO A 265 15.73 -12.47 7.91
N ASP A 266 15.83 -13.16 6.77
CA ASP A 266 17.11 -13.74 6.35
C ASP A 266 18.19 -12.67 6.16
N THR A 267 17.82 -11.49 5.66
CA THR A 267 18.74 -10.37 5.42
C THR A 267 18.16 -9.04 5.92
N LEU A 268 18.92 -8.33 6.74
CA LEU A 268 18.66 -6.96 7.17
C LEU A 268 19.69 -6.03 6.53
N ARG A 269 19.22 -5.04 5.76
CA ARG A 269 20.10 -4.07 5.10
C ARG A 269 19.88 -2.67 5.66
N LEU A 270 20.90 -2.11 6.30
CA LEU A 270 20.91 -0.77 6.90
C LEU A 270 21.99 0.12 6.27
N ASP A 271 22.45 -0.20 5.06
CA ASP A 271 23.52 0.57 4.40
C ASP A 271 23.07 2.00 4.12
N ASN A 272 23.95 2.98 4.36
CA ASN A 272 23.72 4.40 4.14
C ASN A 272 22.48 4.93 4.87
N LEU A 273 22.11 4.31 5.99
CA LEU A 273 20.99 4.77 6.80
C LEU A 273 21.28 6.14 7.40
N GLU A 274 20.30 7.03 7.45
CA GLU A 274 20.40 8.32 8.12
C GLU A 274 19.41 8.36 9.28
N ILE A 275 19.89 8.59 10.50
CA ILE A 275 19.05 8.72 11.69
C ILE A 275 19.36 10.07 12.33
N HIS A 276 18.41 10.99 12.29
CA HIS A 276 18.51 12.29 12.98
C HIS A 276 17.90 12.23 14.38
N GLY A 277 16.90 11.37 14.59
CA GLY A 277 16.28 11.12 15.90
C GLY A 277 17.17 10.36 16.89
N GLN A 278 16.53 9.75 17.89
CA GLN A 278 17.24 9.08 18.99
C GLN A 278 17.96 7.81 18.53
N GLY A 279 17.33 7.03 17.66
CA GLY A 279 17.91 5.76 17.21
C GLY A 279 16.97 4.85 16.45
N LEU A 280 17.54 3.75 16.00
CA LEU A 280 16.84 2.56 15.55
C LEU A 280 16.96 1.50 16.64
N PHE A 281 15.82 1.12 17.22
CA PHE A 281 15.73 0.17 18.32
C PHE A 281 15.28 -1.19 17.78
N LEU A 282 16.06 -2.23 18.08
CA LEU A 282 15.84 -3.61 17.65
C LEU A 282 16.19 -4.54 18.82
N GLU A 283 15.51 -4.33 19.94
CA GLU A 283 15.62 -5.15 21.13
C GLU A 283 14.72 -6.39 21.02
N ASP A 284 15.07 -7.46 21.74
CA ASP A 284 14.28 -8.70 21.80
C ASP A 284 13.95 -9.36 20.45
N ALA A 285 14.74 -9.07 19.40
CA ALA A 285 14.54 -9.64 18.07
C ALA A 285 14.61 -11.18 18.10
N ILE A 286 13.70 -11.84 17.39
CA ILE A 286 13.54 -13.30 17.42
C ILE A 286 14.16 -13.89 16.15
N LEU A 287 15.10 -14.83 16.31
CA LEU A 287 15.63 -15.60 15.18
C LEU A 287 14.64 -16.69 14.76
N PRO A 288 14.37 -16.89 13.45
CA PRO A 288 13.55 -17.99 12.97
C PRO A 288 14.17 -19.36 13.32
N SER A 289 13.35 -20.34 13.68
CA SER A 289 13.79 -21.68 14.12
C SER A 289 14.65 -22.46 13.12
N HIS A 290 14.65 -22.07 11.85
CA HIS A 290 15.36 -22.73 10.76
C HIS A 290 16.69 -22.08 10.39
N ARG A 291 17.12 -20.98 11.05
CA ARG A 291 18.42 -20.35 10.81
C ARG A 291 19.14 -19.89 12.08
N PRO A 292 20.48 -19.99 12.10
CA PRO A 292 21.26 -19.60 13.27
C PRO A 292 21.54 -18.09 13.36
N ALA A 293 21.41 -17.32 12.26
CA ALA A 293 21.70 -15.88 12.26
C ALA A 293 21.02 -15.15 11.08
N CYS A 294 20.81 -13.84 11.24
CA CYS A 294 20.39 -12.91 10.20
C CYS A 294 21.61 -12.26 9.51
N PHE A 295 21.62 -12.15 8.18
CA PHE A 295 22.69 -11.44 7.48
C PHE A 295 22.50 -9.94 7.59
N LEU A 296 23.52 -9.23 8.08
CA LEU A 296 23.43 -7.79 8.37
C LEU A 296 24.40 -6.99 7.51
N PHE A 297 23.89 -5.96 6.83
CA PHE A 297 24.67 -5.00 6.05
C PHE A 297 24.59 -3.61 6.71
N LEU A 298 25.75 -2.99 6.98
CA LEU A 298 25.92 -1.75 7.76
C LEU A 298 26.85 -0.73 7.09
N GLU A 299 27.05 -0.80 5.77
CA GLU A 299 27.96 0.13 5.09
C GLU A 299 27.53 1.58 5.32
N ASN A 300 28.40 2.42 5.89
CA ASN A 300 28.11 3.82 6.26
C ASN A 300 26.90 4.02 7.21
N ALA A 301 26.52 3.02 7.99
CA ALA A 301 25.44 3.15 8.97
C ALA A 301 25.88 3.93 10.24
N PRO A 302 25.01 4.72 10.87
CA PRO A 302 25.30 5.49 12.09
C PRO A 302 25.30 4.57 13.31
N LEU A 303 26.41 3.85 13.52
CA LEU A 303 26.51 2.79 14.53
C LEU A 303 26.19 3.25 15.95
N ASP A 304 26.43 4.51 16.30
CA ASP A 304 26.10 5.10 17.60
C ASP A 304 24.60 5.13 17.87
N LYS A 305 23.78 5.19 16.81
CA LYS A 305 22.30 5.25 16.86
C LYS A 305 21.60 3.91 16.63
N LEU A 306 22.33 2.81 16.50
CA LEU A 306 21.77 1.47 16.30
C LEU A 306 21.74 0.67 17.60
N TYR A 307 20.56 0.36 18.14
CA TYR A 307 20.40 -0.41 19.37
C TYR A 307 19.95 -1.83 19.02
N LEU A 308 20.92 -2.73 18.85
CA LEU A 308 20.68 -4.12 18.43
C LEU A 308 21.65 -5.10 19.07
N ASP A 309 21.20 -6.34 19.28
CA ASP A 309 22.03 -7.45 19.74
C ASP A 309 22.78 -8.09 18.58
N PHE A 310 24.06 -7.73 18.43
CA PHE A 310 24.94 -8.23 17.37
C PHE A 310 25.16 -9.75 17.40
N SER A 311 24.87 -10.45 18.51
CA SER A 311 25.01 -11.90 18.57
C SER A 311 24.05 -12.64 17.62
N LYS A 312 22.98 -11.97 17.19
CA LYS A 312 21.96 -12.52 16.28
C LYS A 312 22.31 -12.36 14.80
N PHE A 313 23.46 -11.74 14.48
CA PHE A 313 23.79 -11.32 13.12
C PHE A 313 25.11 -11.87 12.61
N THR A 314 25.14 -12.19 11.32
CA THR A 314 26.36 -12.40 10.54
C THR A 314 26.62 -11.18 9.69
N LEU A 315 27.71 -10.47 9.97
CA LEU A 315 28.06 -9.26 9.25
C LEU A 315 28.45 -9.58 7.80
N CYS A 316 27.87 -8.85 6.86
CA CYS A 316 28.11 -8.98 5.44
C CYS A 316 28.66 -7.66 4.89
N PHE A 317 29.61 -7.73 3.96
CA PHE A 317 30.19 -6.58 3.30
C PHE A 317 29.77 -6.53 1.84
N SER A 318 29.57 -5.33 1.30
CA SER A 318 29.34 -5.16 -0.13
C SER A 318 30.63 -5.48 -0.91
N ALA A 319 30.48 -5.94 -2.15
CA ALA A 319 31.62 -6.25 -3.01
C ALA A 319 32.44 -4.99 -3.36
N GLN A 320 31.83 -3.80 -3.24
CA GLN A 320 32.46 -2.52 -3.52
C GLN A 320 33.28 -1.99 -2.34
N MET A 321 33.08 -2.52 -1.12
CA MET A 321 33.73 -2.02 0.08
C MET A 321 35.22 -2.37 0.09
N SER A 322 36.08 -1.36 0.20
CA SER A 322 37.53 -1.57 0.32
C SER A 322 37.90 -2.25 1.64
N SER A 323 39.01 -2.98 1.66
CA SER A 323 39.49 -3.65 2.89
C SER A 323 39.72 -2.66 4.04
N ALA A 324 40.13 -1.42 3.74
CA ALA A 324 40.29 -0.36 4.74
C ALA A 324 38.95 0.06 5.38
N GLN A 325 37.89 0.19 4.57
CA GLN A 325 36.55 0.47 5.07
C GLN A 325 36.02 -0.70 5.92
N LYS A 326 36.21 -1.95 5.46
CA LYS A 326 35.79 -3.15 6.22
C LYS A 326 36.46 -3.18 7.60
N VAL A 327 37.78 -2.96 7.66
CA VAL A 327 38.57 -2.88 8.90
C VAL A 327 38.07 -1.76 9.81
N HIS A 328 37.81 -0.58 9.25
CA HIS A 328 37.30 0.56 10.02
C HIS A 328 35.95 0.24 10.67
N LEU A 329 35.00 -0.30 9.90
CA LEU A 329 33.68 -0.68 10.38
C LEU A 329 33.76 -1.74 11.49
N LEU A 330 34.56 -2.80 11.28
CA LEU A 330 34.76 -3.85 12.28
C LEU A 330 35.33 -3.31 13.59
N LYS A 331 36.29 -2.39 13.53
CA LYS A 331 36.86 -1.74 14.73
C LYS A 331 35.81 -0.93 15.48
N GLN A 332 34.94 -0.19 14.78
CA GLN A 332 33.84 0.55 15.42
C GLN A 332 32.82 -0.39 16.09
N ILE A 333 32.44 -1.50 15.44
CA ILE A 333 31.52 -2.49 16.02
C ILE A 333 32.15 -3.13 17.27
N LEU A 334 33.42 -3.53 17.21
CA LEU A 334 34.14 -4.12 18.35
C LEU A 334 34.23 -3.18 19.56
N GLN A 335 34.26 -1.86 19.35
CA GLN A 335 34.24 -0.88 20.45
C GLN A 335 32.87 -0.78 21.13
N LYS A 336 31.78 -1.09 20.41
CA LYS A 336 30.41 -1.00 20.93
C LYS A 336 29.98 -2.27 21.66
N LEU A 337 30.57 -3.41 21.30
CA LEU A 337 30.28 -4.69 21.92
C LEU A 337 30.88 -4.78 23.32
N ASP A 338 30.07 -5.17 24.30
CA ASP A 338 30.58 -5.60 25.61
C ASP A 338 31.13 -7.04 25.49
N PRO A 339 32.44 -7.26 25.67
CA PRO A 339 33.04 -8.59 25.60
C PRO A 339 32.48 -9.57 26.63
N ALA A 340 31.94 -9.09 27.75
CA ALA A 340 31.35 -9.93 28.78
C ALA A 340 29.97 -10.47 28.38
N LEU A 341 29.21 -9.72 27.57
CA LEU A 341 27.86 -10.10 27.14
C LEU A 341 27.86 -10.96 25.87
N ALA A 342 28.84 -10.78 24.97
CA ALA A 342 28.89 -11.50 23.69
C ALA A 342 30.32 -11.97 23.32
N PRO A 343 30.95 -12.83 24.13
CA PRO A 343 32.35 -13.23 23.94
C PRO A 343 32.60 -13.95 22.60
N GLU A 344 31.64 -14.76 22.14
CA GLU A 344 31.78 -15.47 20.86
C GLU A 344 31.67 -14.55 19.65
N ALA A 345 30.75 -13.58 19.69
CA ALA A 345 30.60 -12.58 18.64
C ALA A 345 31.85 -11.70 18.53
N VAL A 346 32.39 -11.24 19.67
CA VAL A 346 33.65 -10.48 19.72
C VAL A 346 34.80 -11.29 19.14
N ARG A 347 34.95 -12.56 19.53
CA ARG A 347 35.99 -13.45 19.00
C ARG A 347 35.86 -13.63 17.48
N HIS A 348 34.64 -13.85 16.98
CA HIS A 348 34.39 -14.01 15.55
C HIS A 348 34.79 -12.75 14.77
N LEU A 349 34.36 -11.57 15.24
CA LEU A 349 34.70 -10.28 14.61
C LEU A 349 36.20 -9.98 14.66
N GLN A 350 36.89 -10.33 15.75
CA GLN A 350 38.36 -10.19 15.85
C GLN A 350 39.10 -11.11 14.86
N ASN A 351 38.63 -12.35 14.69
CA ASN A 351 39.19 -13.25 13.69
C ASN A 351 38.96 -12.72 12.26
N THR A 352 37.74 -12.27 11.95
CA THR A 352 37.43 -11.65 10.65
C THR A 352 38.28 -10.41 10.39
N LEU A 353 38.50 -9.58 11.42
CA LEU A 353 39.38 -8.41 11.34
C LEU A 353 40.81 -8.82 11.00
N LEU A 354 41.36 -9.82 11.71
CA LEU A 354 42.70 -10.34 11.46
C LEU A 354 42.84 -10.94 10.06
N GLU A 355 41.82 -11.67 9.59
CA GLU A 355 41.80 -12.23 8.23
C GLU A 355 41.83 -11.15 7.15
N ILE A 356 41.06 -10.07 7.30
CA ILE A 356 41.05 -8.96 6.34
C ILE A 356 42.37 -8.19 6.36
N GLU A 357 42.96 -7.97 7.54
CA GLU A 357 44.25 -7.29 7.69
C GLU A 357 45.41 -8.12 7.11
N THR A 358 45.34 -9.46 7.19
CA THR A 358 46.38 -10.37 6.69
C THR A 358 46.20 -10.78 5.23
N ASN A 359 44.98 -10.75 4.70
CA ASN A 359 44.67 -11.10 3.31
C ASN A 359 43.63 -10.16 2.68
N PRO A 360 44.03 -8.97 2.22
CA PRO A 360 43.11 -7.93 1.76
C PRO A 360 42.39 -8.26 0.45
N VAL A 361 42.74 -9.36 -0.23
CA VAL A 361 42.20 -9.78 -1.55
C VAL A 361 41.03 -10.76 -1.40
N ARG A 362 40.76 -11.29 -0.20
CA ARG A 362 39.60 -12.16 0.02
C ARG A 362 38.29 -11.34 0.06
N PRO A 363 37.27 -11.70 -0.73
CA PRO A 363 36.01 -10.95 -0.82
C PRO A 363 35.25 -10.89 0.50
#